data_AF-A0A420S3E5-F1
#
_entry.id   AF-A0A420S3E5-F1
#
_cell.length_a   1.000
_cell.length_b   1.000
_cell.length_c   1.000
_cell.angle_alpha   90.00
_cell.angle_beta   90.00
_cell.angle_gamma   90.00
#
_symmetry.space_group_name_H-M   'P 1'
#
loop_
_entity.id
_entity.type
_entity.pdbx_description
1 polymer ?
#
loop_
_entity_poly.entity_id
_entity_poly.type
_entity_poly.pdbx_seq_one_letter_code
_entity_poly.pdbx_strand_id
1 'polypeptide(L)'
;MPISIPLPSLVATATGITGSAYASGPPGVSVWQVLFNRGFALMPKLAGTTAIAYLYAAYTAHQQGRNWKGLAASAALTVSIVPFTIIFMSSTNDLLFKASAGTLDASQEDVATLIGRWGVLNLVRSLLPLAGAAFGFSTLFSEE
;
A
#
# COMPACT_ATOMS: atom_id res chain seq x y z
N MET A 1 31.56 -10.72 33.91
CA MET A 1 30.52 -11.27 33.03
C MET A 1 29.91 -10.09 32.27
N PRO A 2 30.04 -9.98 30.94
CA PRO A 2 29.40 -8.89 30.21
C PRO A 2 27.92 -9.22 29.99
N ILE A 3 27.05 -8.27 30.32
CA ILE A 3 25.60 -8.35 30.07
C ILE A 3 25.38 -8.04 28.59
N SER A 4 25.12 -9.07 27.79
CA SER A 4 24.66 -8.91 26.41
C SER A 4 23.18 -8.53 26.41
N ILE A 5 22.88 -7.26 26.19
CA ILE A 5 21.51 -6.80 25.94
C ILE A 5 21.16 -7.13 24.48
N PRO A 6 20.07 -7.88 24.20
CA PRO A 6 19.68 -8.14 22.83
C PRO A 6 19.10 -6.85 22.23
N LEU A 7 19.84 -6.27 21.29
CA LEU A 7 19.45 -5.16 20.42
C LEU A 7 18.23 -5.37 19.47
N PRO A 8 17.58 -6.53 19.27
CA PRO A 8 16.48 -6.64 18.30
C PRO A 8 15.17 -5.92 18.67
N SER A 9 14.97 -5.49 19.91
CA SER A 9 13.64 -5.09 20.42
C SER A 9 13.17 -3.70 19.99
N LEU A 10 14.08 -2.77 19.66
CA LEU A 10 13.70 -1.40 19.30
C LEU A 10 13.25 -1.25 17.84
N VAL A 11 13.89 -1.97 16.90
CA VAL A 11 13.47 -1.96 15.48
C VAL A 11 12.20 -2.78 15.27
N ALA A 12 12.02 -3.87 16.04
CA ALA A 12 10.82 -4.71 15.97
C ALA A 12 9.55 -3.96 16.42
N THR A 13 9.66 -3.04 17.37
CA THR A 13 8.52 -2.25 17.87
C THR A 13 8.10 -1.16 16.87
N ALA A 14 9.05 -0.55 16.15
CA ALA A 14 8.74 0.46 15.12
C ALA A 14 8.16 -0.16 13.83
N THR A 15 8.52 -1.42 13.53
CA THR A 15 8.11 -2.10 12.30
C THR A 15 7.05 -3.19 12.51
N GLY A 16 6.68 -3.54 13.74
CA GLY A 16 5.65 -4.54 14.04
C GLY A 16 5.95 -5.95 13.49
N ILE A 17 7.21 -6.25 13.15
CA ILE A 17 7.63 -7.57 12.71
C ILE A 17 7.77 -8.45 13.96
N THR A 18 6.65 -8.98 14.42
CA THR A 18 6.67 -10.08 15.40
C THR A 18 7.04 -11.36 14.63
N GLY A 19 8.02 -12.10 15.13
CA GLY A 19 8.67 -13.25 14.50
C GLY A 19 7.80 -14.51 14.32
N SER A 20 6.58 -14.38 13.84
CA SER A 20 5.66 -15.49 13.55
C SER A 20 5.64 -15.88 12.06
N ALA A 21 6.51 -15.33 11.21
CA ALA A 21 6.58 -15.64 9.78
C ALA A 21 7.15 -17.04 9.46
N TYR A 22 7.63 -17.77 10.47
CA TYR A 22 8.18 -19.13 10.34
C TYR A 22 7.10 -20.19 10.61
N ALA A 23 6.02 -20.20 9.83
CA ALA A 23 5.06 -21.30 9.84
C ALA A 23 4.72 -21.72 8.40
N SER A 24 5.33 -22.85 7.99
CA SER A 24 4.93 -23.79 6.94
C SER A 24 4.30 -23.22 5.64
N GLY A 25 5.13 -22.54 4.85
CA GLY A 25 4.97 -22.26 3.41
C GLY A 25 6.35 -21.88 2.85
N PRO A 26 6.58 -21.72 1.52
CA PRO A 26 7.79 -21.04 1.05
C PRO A 26 7.92 -19.73 1.82
N PRO A 27 9.10 -19.38 2.39
CA PRO A 27 9.25 -18.23 3.30
C PRO A 27 8.67 -16.92 2.75
N GLY A 28 8.60 -16.77 1.43
CA GLY A 28 8.01 -15.61 0.77
C GLY A 28 6.49 -15.47 0.91
N VAL A 29 5.71 -16.56 0.94
CA VAL A 29 4.24 -16.46 0.95
C VAL A 29 3.70 -16.04 2.32
N SER A 30 4.31 -16.52 3.42
CA SER A 30 3.93 -16.09 4.76
C SER A 30 4.30 -14.62 5.01
N VAL A 31 5.48 -14.20 4.54
CA VAL A 31 5.91 -12.79 4.59
C VAL A 31 4.96 -11.91 3.78
N TRP A 32 4.62 -12.33 2.55
CA TRP A 32 3.65 -11.64 1.71
C TRP A 32 2.30 -11.47 2.43
N GLN A 33 1.78 -12.52 3.07
CA GLN A 33 0.47 -12.48 3.73
C GLN A 33 0.44 -11.47 4.88
N VAL A 34 1.53 -11.38 5.67
CA VAL A 34 1.66 -10.37 6.72
C VAL A 34 1.66 -8.95 6.13
N LEU A 35 2.44 -8.72 5.07
CA LEU A 35 2.51 -7.43 4.39
C LEU A 35 1.16 -7.03 3.79
N PHE A 36 0.49 -7.97 3.11
CA PHE A 36 -0.83 -7.77 2.53
C PHE A 36 -1.85 -7.38 3.61
N ASN A 37 -1.97 -8.17 4.68
CA ASN A 37 -2.96 -7.94 5.73
C ASN A 37 -2.78 -6.57 6.39
N ARG A 38 -1.52 -6.18 6.66
CA ARG A 38 -1.23 -4.88 7.23
C ARG A 38 -1.56 -3.74 6.27
N GLY A 39 -1.16 -3.88 5.00
CA GLY A 39 -1.47 -2.89 3.96
C GLY A 39 -2.97 -2.73 3.78
N PHE A 40 -3.72 -3.84 3.70
CA PHE A 40 -5.16 -3.85 3.55
C PHE A 40 -5.89 -3.21 4.73
N ALA A 41 -5.41 -3.40 5.96
CA ALA A 41 -6.01 -2.81 7.15
C ALA A 41 -5.74 -1.31 7.31
N LEU A 42 -4.58 -0.82 6.84
CA LEU A 42 -4.13 0.56 7.06
C LEU A 42 -4.34 1.48 5.87
N MET A 43 -3.97 1.03 4.66
CA MET A 43 -3.90 1.90 3.47
C MET A 43 -5.24 2.51 3.06
N PRO A 44 -6.38 1.80 3.13
CA PRO A 44 -7.68 2.41 2.82
C PRO A 44 -8.03 3.57 3.75
N LYS A 45 -7.66 3.48 5.03
CA LYS A 45 -7.89 4.55 6.02
C LYS A 45 -7.06 5.78 5.68
N LEU A 46 -5.76 5.59 5.42
CA LEU A 46 -4.86 6.66 5.02
C LEU A 46 -5.31 7.32 3.71
N ALA A 47 -5.64 6.52 2.70
CA ALA A 47 -6.13 7.02 1.41
C ALA A 47 -7.43 7.83 1.57
N GLY A 48 -8.37 7.35 2.39
CA GLY A 48 -9.61 8.05 2.70
C GLY A 48 -9.36 9.39 3.39
N THR A 49 -8.55 9.41 4.46
CA THR A 49 -8.20 10.65 5.17
C THR A 49 -7.52 11.66 4.25
N THR A 50 -6.53 11.22 3.47
CA THR A 50 -5.82 12.09 2.51
C THR A 50 -6.74 12.61 1.41
N ALA A 51 -7.62 11.77 0.86
CA ALA A 51 -8.59 12.20 -0.15
C ALA A 51 -9.57 13.23 0.40
N ILE A 52 -10.06 13.05 1.63
CA ILE A 52 -10.93 14.04 2.30
C ILE A 52 -10.20 15.36 2.48
N ALA A 53 -8.92 15.35 2.89
CA ALA A 53 -8.12 16.56 3.01
C ALA A 53 -7.99 17.31 1.66
N TYR A 54 -7.70 16.59 0.58
CA TYR A 54 -7.64 17.19 -0.76
C TYR A 54 -9.00 17.74 -1.22
N LEU A 55 -10.10 17.05 -0.95
CA LEU A 55 -11.44 17.52 -1.30
C LEU A 55 -11.83 18.77 -0.50
N TYR A 56 -11.48 18.84 0.78
CA TYR A 56 -11.71 20.03 1.60
C TYR A 56 -10.90 21.24 1.09
N ALA A 57 -9.63 21.01 0.74
CA ALA A 57 -8.80 22.05 0.13
C ALA A 57 -9.36 22.50 -1.22
N ALA A 58 -9.80 21.57 -2.08
CA ALA A 58 -10.42 21.87 -3.36
C ALA A 58 -11.70 22.69 -3.20
N TYR A 59 -12.56 22.32 -2.24
CA TYR A 59 -13.77 23.06 -1.91
C TYR A 59 -13.45 24.50 -1.49
N THR A 60 -12.47 24.67 -0.59
CA THR A 60 -12.07 26.01 -0.12
C THR A 60 -11.48 26.86 -1.25
N ALA A 61 -10.61 26.29 -2.08
CA ALA A 61 -10.04 26.97 -3.25
C ALA A 61 -11.14 27.38 -4.25
N HIS A 62 -12.11 26.51 -4.51
CA HIS A 62 -13.26 26.82 -5.38
C HIS A 62 -14.07 28.00 -4.85
N GLN A 63 -14.36 28.04 -3.54
CA GLN A 63 -15.09 29.15 -2.91
C GLN A 63 -14.33 30.48 -2.97
N GLN A 64 -13.00 30.42 -3.04
CA GLN A 64 -12.12 31.59 -3.19
C GLN A 64 -11.86 31.98 -4.66
N GLY A 65 -12.44 31.27 -5.64
CA GLY A 65 -12.18 31.49 -7.06
C GLY A 65 -10.79 31.04 -7.54
N ARG A 66 -10.07 30.27 -6.73
CA ARG A 66 -8.72 29.73 -7.00
C ARG A 66 -8.78 28.41 -7.76
N ASN A 67 -7.66 27.97 -8.34
CA ASN A 67 -7.59 26.69 -9.03
C ASN A 67 -7.74 25.51 -8.06
N TRP A 68 -8.86 24.79 -8.18
CA TRP A 68 -9.22 23.64 -7.34
C TRP A 68 -9.05 22.29 -8.06
N LYS A 69 -8.88 22.30 -9.39
CA LYS A 69 -8.95 21.10 -10.23
C LYS A 69 -7.85 20.11 -9.89
N GLY A 70 -6.63 20.58 -9.64
CA GLY A 70 -5.52 19.70 -9.29
C GLY A 70 -5.66 19.07 -7.90
N LEU A 71 -6.28 19.76 -6.94
CA LEU A 71 -6.63 19.20 -5.64
C LEU A 71 -7.71 18.11 -5.76
N ALA A 72 -8.75 18.35 -6.58
CA ALA A 72 -9.75 17.32 -6.87
C ALA A 72 -9.15 16.10 -7.59
N ALA A 73 -8.26 16.32 -8.57
CA ALA A 73 -7.52 15.25 -9.23
C ALA A 73 -6.65 14.45 -8.25
N SER A 74 -6.04 15.12 -7.26
CA SER A 74 -5.23 14.49 -6.21
C SER A 74 -6.05 13.54 -5.35
N ALA A 75 -7.27 13.96 -4.96
CA ALA A 75 -8.22 13.11 -4.25
C ALA A 75 -8.60 11.87 -5.09
N ALA A 76 -8.96 12.09 -6.36
CA ALA A 76 -9.34 11.03 -7.29
C ALA A 76 -8.21 9.99 -7.48
N LEU A 77 -6.98 10.45 -7.71
CA LEU A 77 -5.81 9.60 -7.83
C LEU A 77 -5.53 8.80 -6.55
N THR A 78 -5.69 9.43 -5.38
CA THR A 78 -5.49 8.75 -4.09
C THR A 78 -6.49 7.62 -3.87
N VAL A 79 -7.78 7.83 -4.15
CA VAL A 79 -8.81 6.78 -3.97
C VAL A 79 -8.78 5.74 -5.08
N SER A 80 -8.21 6.06 -6.26
CA SER A 80 -8.10 5.14 -7.39
C SER A 80 -7.26 3.88 -7.12
N ILE A 81 -6.52 3.84 -6.01
CA ILE A 81 -5.83 2.64 -5.55
C ILE A 81 -6.79 1.46 -5.32
N VAL A 82 -8.04 1.72 -4.94
CA VAL A 82 -9.06 0.69 -4.68
C VAL A 82 -9.47 0.00 -5.99
N PRO A 83 -9.99 0.71 -7.02
CA PRO A 83 -10.31 0.08 -8.29
C PRO A 83 -9.08 -0.52 -8.98
N PHE A 84 -7.89 0.08 -8.86
CA PHE A 84 -6.65 -0.54 -9.36
C PHE A 84 -6.41 -1.93 -8.76
N THR A 85 -6.59 -2.06 -7.44
CA THR A 85 -6.39 -3.34 -6.74
C THR A 85 -7.38 -4.40 -7.21
N ILE A 86 -8.65 -4.04 -7.38
CA ILE A 86 -9.70 -4.96 -7.84
C ILE A 86 -9.43 -5.43 -9.27
N ILE A 87 -9.09 -4.50 -10.17
CA ILE A 87 -8.95 -4.79 -11.60
C ILE A 87 -7.65 -5.55 -11.91
N PHE A 88 -6.52 -5.12 -11.34
CA PHE A 88 -5.21 -5.61 -11.75
C PHE A 88 -4.58 -6.62 -10.77
N MET A 89 -4.95 -6.57 -9.49
CA MET A 89 -4.27 -7.36 -8.45
C MET A 89 -5.10 -8.52 -7.91
N SER A 90 -6.43 -8.53 -8.06
CA SER A 90 -7.33 -9.57 -7.52
C SER A 90 -6.87 -10.98 -7.87
N SER A 91 -6.64 -11.28 -9.15
CA SER A 91 -6.18 -12.59 -9.60
C SER A 91 -4.86 -13.02 -8.95
N THR A 92 -3.88 -12.11 -8.83
CA THR A 92 -2.59 -12.42 -8.18
C THR A 92 -2.78 -12.64 -6.67
N ASN A 93 -3.59 -11.80 -6.02
CA ASN A 93 -3.89 -11.92 -4.59
C ASN A 93 -4.60 -13.25 -4.28
N ASP A 94 -5.57 -13.64 -5.09
CA ASP A 94 -6.34 -14.89 -4.90
C ASP A 94 -5.44 -16.13 -5.00
N LEU A 95 -4.51 -16.14 -5.95
CA LEU A 95 -3.53 -17.22 -6.08
C LEU A 95 -2.57 -17.26 -4.89
N LEU A 96 -2.09 -16.10 -4.42
CA LEU A 96 -1.22 -16.03 -3.24
C LEU A 96 -1.97 -16.42 -1.96
N PHE A 97 -3.26 -16.14 -1.85
CA PHE A 97 -4.09 -16.65 -0.76
C PHE A 97 -4.26 -18.16 -0.81
N LYS A 98 -4.54 -18.75 -1.98
CA LYS A 98 -4.56 -20.21 -2.16
C LYS A 98 -3.22 -20.84 -1.83
N ALA A 99 -2.11 -20.21 -2.22
CA ALA A 99 -0.76 -20.67 -1.87
C ALA A 99 -0.51 -20.61 -0.36
N SER A 100 -0.93 -19.53 0.31
CA SER A 100 -0.82 -19.40 1.78
C SER A 100 -1.67 -20.41 2.54
N ALA A 101 -2.79 -20.84 1.95
CA ALA A 101 -3.67 -21.87 2.52
C ALA A 101 -3.21 -23.31 2.20
N GLY A 102 -2.15 -23.49 1.41
CA GLY A 102 -1.70 -24.81 0.95
C GLY A 102 -2.67 -25.50 -0.02
N THR A 103 -3.60 -24.75 -0.62
CA THR A 103 -4.63 -25.29 -1.54
C THR A 103 -4.30 -25.01 -3.01
N LEU A 104 -3.18 -24.36 -3.30
CA LEU A 104 -2.69 -24.15 -4.66
C LEU A 104 -1.72 -25.28 -5.02
N ASP A 105 -2.04 -26.04 -6.06
CA ASP A 105 -1.11 -26.99 -6.67
C ASP A 105 -0.14 -26.22 -7.58
N ALA A 106 0.96 -25.75 -6.99
CA ALA A 106 1.97 -24.94 -7.66
C ALA A 106 3.35 -25.18 -7.02
N SER A 107 4.40 -25.07 -7.81
CA SER A 107 5.77 -25.17 -7.33
C SER A 107 6.18 -23.93 -6.52
N GLN A 108 7.29 -24.03 -5.79
CA GLN A 108 7.85 -22.87 -5.08
C GLN A 108 8.28 -21.74 -6.04
N GLU A 109 8.71 -22.10 -7.26
CA GLU A 109 9.10 -21.14 -8.30
C GLU A 109 7.87 -20.37 -8.83
N ASP A 110 6.73 -21.06 -8.99
CA ASP A 110 5.47 -20.43 -9.39
C ASP A 110 5.01 -19.41 -8.33
N VAL A 111 5.09 -19.78 -7.05
CA VAL A 111 4.74 -18.89 -5.93
C VAL A 111 5.68 -17.68 -5.88
N ALA A 112 6.99 -17.88 -6.09
CA ALA A 112 7.96 -16.78 -6.15
C ALA A 112 7.64 -15.81 -7.31
N THR A 113 7.23 -16.34 -8.47
CA THR A 113 6.81 -15.53 -9.62
C THR A 113 5.56 -14.70 -9.32
N LEU A 114 4.58 -15.28 -8.62
CA LEU A 114 3.38 -14.56 -8.17
C LEU A 114 3.73 -13.42 -7.20
N ILE A 115 4.65 -13.66 -6.25
CA ILE A 115 5.12 -12.62 -5.32
C ILE A 115 5.83 -11.50 -6.09
N GLY A 116 6.68 -11.84 -7.07
CA GLY A 116 7.34 -10.86 -7.94
C GLY A 116 6.34 -10.00 -8.70
N ARG A 117 5.33 -10.63 -9.31
CA ARG A 117 4.23 -9.94 -10.00
C ARG A 117 3.45 -9.03 -9.05
N TRP A 118 3.12 -9.51 -7.85
CA TRP A 118 2.46 -8.72 -6.82
C TRP A 118 3.29 -7.49 -6.45
N GLY A 119 4.61 -7.64 -6.31
CA GLY A 119 5.53 -6.54 -6.03
C GLY A 119 5.50 -5.45 -7.12
N VAL A 120 5.61 -5.84 -8.39
CA VAL A 120 5.53 -4.90 -9.53
C VAL A 120 4.18 -4.18 -9.55
N LEU A 121 3.07 -4.89 -9.36
CA LEU A 121 1.75 -4.27 -9.34
C LEU A 121 1.59 -3.28 -8.18
N ASN A 122 2.16 -3.57 -7.00
CA ASN A 122 2.17 -2.63 -5.88
C ASN A 122 3.00 -1.38 -6.17
N LEU A 123 4.14 -1.53 -6.85
CA LEU A 123 4.94 -0.40 -7.30
C LEU A 123 4.12 0.50 -8.22
N VAL A 124 3.49 -0.07 -9.26
CA VAL A 124 2.62 0.69 -10.17
C VAL A 124 1.47 1.36 -9.42
N ARG A 125 0.80 0.64 -8.50
CA ARG A 125 -0.27 1.18 -7.67
C ARG A 125 0.18 2.39 -6.85
N SER A 126 1.41 2.36 -6.32
CA SER A 126 1.97 3.44 -5.50
C SER A 126 2.25 4.73 -6.29
N LEU A 127 2.37 4.64 -7.61
CA LEU A 127 2.53 5.82 -8.47
C LEU A 127 1.27 6.68 -8.52
N LEU A 128 0.08 6.10 -8.29
CA LEU A 128 -1.19 6.84 -8.27
C LEU A 128 -1.26 7.87 -7.14
N PRO A 129 -1.10 7.51 -5.85
CA PRO A 129 -1.08 8.49 -4.77
C PRO A 129 0.15 9.41 -4.85
N LEU A 130 1.28 8.95 -5.40
CA LEU A 130 2.45 9.81 -5.64
C LEU A 130 2.14 10.90 -6.67
N ALA A 131 1.51 10.55 -7.79
CA ALA A 131 1.05 11.51 -8.78
C ALA A 131 0.02 12.46 -8.17
N GLY A 132 -0.93 11.94 -7.37
CA GLY A 132 -1.87 12.76 -6.62
C GLY A 132 -1.17 13.78 -5.72
N ALA A 133 -0.15 13.36 -4.98
CA ALA A 133 0.65 14.27 -4.16
C ALA A 133 1.34 15.37 -4.99
N ALA A 134 1.90 15.01 -6.16
CA ALA A 134 2.51 15.98 -7.07
C ALA A 134 1.50 17.00 -7.60
N PHE A 135 0.31 16.57 -8.04
CA PHE A 135 -0.75 17.49 -8.47
C PHE A 135 -1.20 18.43 -7.34
N GLY A 136 -1.39 17.88 -6.14
CA GLY A 136 -1.82 18.65 -4.98
C GLY A 136 -0.79 19.70 -4.60
N PHE A 137 0.48 19.32 -4.58
CA PHE A 137 1.61 20.21 -4.37
C PHE A 137 1.62 21.32 -5.43
N SER A 138 1.74 20.98 -6.72
CA SER A 138 1.82 21.97 -7.80
C SER A 138 0.65 22.95 -7.79
N THR A 139 -0.56 22.50 -7.45
CA THR A 139 -1.74 23.37 -7.37
C THR A 139 -1.62 24.39 -6.24
N LEU A 140 -1.15 23.97 -5.06
CA LEU A 140 -0.99 24.87 -3.91
C LEU A 140 0.10 25.91 -4.13
N PHE A 141 1.21 25.53 -4.75
CA PHE A 141 2.35 26.43 -4.98
C PHE A 141 2.23 27.32 -6.22
N SER A 142 1.32 27.00 -7.15
CA SER A 142 1.05 27.88 -8.31
C SER A 142 0.10 29.03 -7.97
N GLU A 143 -0.45 29.04 -6.76
CA GLU A 143 -1.47 29.97 -6.30
C GLU A 143 -0.90 30.98 -5.27
N GLU A 144 0.40 30.93 -4.97
CA GLU A 144 1.16 31.98 -4.26
C GLU A 144 1.72 32.99 -5.26
#